data_AF-A0A916URQ6-F1
#
_entry.id   AF-A0A916URQ6-F1
#
_cell.length_a   1.000
_cell.length_b   1.000
_cell.length_c   1.000
_cell.angle_alpha   90.00
_cell.angle_beta   90.00
_cell.angle_gamma   90.00
#
_symmetry.space_group_name_H-M   'P 1'
#
loop_
_entity.id
_entity.type
_entity.pdbx_description
1 polymer ?
#
loop_
_entity_poly.entity_id
_entity_poly.type
_entity_poly.pdbx_seq_one_letter_code
_entity_poly.pdbx_strand_id
1 'polypeptide(L)'
;MLTEDRFVTPHPAPAPQRLSRALTAARHFAGLDPAVGPAVPAISMPMHMGLDALSCVVTAPGAASAVFAKAFHAGALDPFTFAGAAEAAGRAGAAAVAPRLLEADAQQQVLLFEPAPDGVRMALARDAQKPAVKAAIVAAKKRWHRQPLLTCDLSPFELARDYAARLEPHLAPGSATALPYKGTVPFAGLTEWIGRIGAALSAAGVDRTPLHGENTVSNVLLDPGGAILLVDFDRAVNADPLYDLGALSLDLCRTEEERMELVEMYDGRPDAALLARLKLYAIVDDFLWGCWALLAELNPAMNGPEFFKYASNRFLRASHNLGAFDVALLVGKI
;
A
#
# COMPACT_ATOMS: atom_id res chain seq x y z
N MET A 1 -14.99 11.68 11.13
CA MET A 1 -14.05 11.46 12.23
C MET A 1 -14.14 9.97 12.50
N LEU A 2 -13.07 9.21 12.24
CA LEU A 2 -13.07 7.79 12.56
C LEU A 2 -13.35 7.69 14.07
N THR A 3 -14.40 6.98 14.47
CA THR A 3 -14.80 6.87 15.88
C THR A 3 -13.67 6.22 16.68
N GLU A 4 -13.44 6.66 17.93
CA GLU A 4 -12.39 6.10 18.80
C GLU A 4 -12.45 4.56 18.93
N ASP A 5 -13.63 3.96 18.75
CA ASP A 5 -13.84 2.50 18.72
C ASP A 5 -13.26 1.77 17.49
N ARG A 6 -12.71 2.47 16.49
CA ARG A 6 -12.06 1.83 15.32
C ARG A 6 -10.56 1.57 15.52
N PHE A 7 -9.94 2.15 16.54
CA PHE A 7 -8.51 1.95 16.78
C PHE A 7 -8.25 0.53 17.29
N VAL A 8 -7.54 -0.25 16.49
CA VAL A 8 -7.16 -1.62 16.89
C VAL A 8 -6.11 -1.52 17.98
N THR A 9 -6.43 -2.02 19.18
CA THR A 9 -5.46 -2.14 20.26
C THR A 9 -4.22 -2.88 19.73
N PRO A 10 -3.03 -2.25 19.75
CA PRO A 10 -1.82 -2.88 19.23
C PRO A 10 -1.56 -4.20 19.97
N HIS A 11 -1.10 -5.21 19.24
CA HIS A 11 -0.74 -6.46 19.91
C HIS A 11 0.44 -6.21 20.87
N PRO A 12 0.36 -6.65 22.15
CA PRO A 12 1.33 -6.26 23.18
C PRO A 12 2.72 -6.88 23.01
N ALA A 13 2.80 -8.08 22.41
CA ALA A 13 4.08 -8.77 22.18
C ALA A 13 4.79 -8.32 20.88
N PRO A 14 6.14 -8.27 20.85
CA PRO A 14 6.92 -8.02 19.63
C PRO A 14 6.69 -9.05 18.52
N ALA A 15 6.89 -8.63 17.27
CA ALA A 15 6.68 -9.46 16.08
C ALA A 15 7.41 -10.82 16.10
N PRO A 16 8.70 -10.94 16.51
CA PRO A 16 9.38 -12.25 16.58
C PRO A 16 8.71 -13.25 17.52
N GLN A 17 8.21 -12.79 18.67
CA GLN A 17 7.55 -13.66 19.65
C GLN A 17 6.20 -14.16 19.12
N ARG A 18 5.44 -13.27 18.48
CA ARG A 18 4.16 -13.62 17.86
C ARG A 18 4.34 -14.57 16.68
N LEU A 19 5.38 -14.35 15.85
CA LEU A 19 5.73 -15.25 14.77
C LEU A 19 6.02 -16.66 15.30
N SER A 20 6.86 -16.79 16.33
CA SER A 20 7.14 -18.08 16.96
C SER A 20 5.87 -18.79 17.44
N ARG A 21 4.96 -18.08 18.13
CA ARG A 21 3.67 -18.63 18.59
C ARG A 21 2.78 -19.07 17.43
N ALA A 22 2.67 -18.25 16.38
CA ALA A 22 1.88 -18.56 15.21
C ALA A 22 2.41 -19.80 14.47
N LEU A 23 3.72 -19.93 14.34
CA LEU A 23 4.34 -21.10 13.71
C LEU A 23 4.12 -22.39 14.49
N THR A 24 4.13 -22.35 15.83
CA THR A 24 3.78 -23.51 16.67
C THR A 24 2.31 -23.92 16.52
N ALA A 25 1.41 -22.97 16.31
CA ALA A 25 -0.02 -23.22 16.15
C ALA A 25 -0.45 -23.54 14.70
N ALA A 26 0.38 -23.22 13.72
CA ALA A 26 0.08 -23.37 12.29
C ALA A 26 -0.10 -24.83 11.90
N ARG A 27 -1.18 -25.12 11.17
CA ARG A 27 -1.46 -26.47 10.66
C ARG A 27 -0.39 -26.94 9.69
N HIS A 28 0.18 -26.03 8.89
CA HIS A 28 1.26 -26.31 7.94
C HIS A 28 2.52 -26.88 8.61
N PHE A 29 2.72 -26.58 9.90
CA PHE A 29 3.86 -27.05 10.68
C PHE A 29 3.47 -27.99 11.83
N ALA A 30 2.28 -28.57 11.80
CA ALA A 30 1.79 -29.44 12.87
C ALA A 30 2.74 -30.63 13.11
N GLY A 31 3.34 -30.68 14.30
CA GLY A 31 4.30 -31.73 14.68
C GLY A 31 5.70 -31.58 14.05
N LEU A 32 5.99 -30.43 13.43
CA LEU A 32 7.27 -30.10 12.83
C LEU A 32 7.99 -29.02 13.63
N ASP A 33 9.29 -28.85 13.37
CA ASP A 33 10.12 -27.80 13.98
C ASP A 33 10.50 -26.74 12.91
N PRO A 34 9.77 -25.62 12.82
CA PRO A 34 10.00 -24.61 11.80
C PRO A 34 11.22 -23.73 12.10
N ALA A 35 12.15 -23.71 11.17
CA ALA A 35 13.28 -22.80 11.13
C ALA A 35 12.92 -21.51 10.39
N VAL A 36 13.11 -20.37 11.07
CA VAL A 36 12.93 -19.03 10.52
C VAL A 36 14.18 -18.61 9.76
N GLY A 37 14.02 -18.27 8.48
CA GLY A 37 15.08 -17.73 7.64
C GLY A 37 15.41 -16.26 7.96
N PRO A 38 16.34 -15.65 7.20
CA PRO A 38 16.66 -14.24 7.38
C PRO A 38 15.43 -13.36 7.13
N ALA A 39 15.30 -12.30 7.93
CA ALA A 39 14.26 -11.31 7.74
C ALA A 39 14.48 -10.54 6.43
N VAL A 40 13.38 -10.26 5.74
CA VAL A 40 13.35 -9.28 4.65
C VAL A 40 13.78 -7.93 5.23
N PRO A 41 14.78 -7.25 4.62
CA PRO A 41 15.23 -5.97 5.15
C PRO A 41 14.14 -4.92 5.06
N ALA A 42 14.03 -4.09 6.11
CA ALA A 42 13.20 -2.90 6.10
C ALA A 42 13.87 -1.81 5.25
N ILE A 43 13.25 -1.45 4.13
CA ILE A 43 13.75 -0.43 3.20
C ILE A 43 12.57 0.46 2.81
N SER A 44 12.73 1.77 2.96
CA SER A 44 11.72 2.74 2.53
C SER A 44 11.98 3.30 1.13
N MET A 45 13.25 3.44 0.73
CA MET A 45 13.70 3.79 -0.62
C MET A 45 15.06 3.15 -0.96
N PRO A 46 15.37 2.90 -2.25
CA PRO A 46 14.53 3.10 -3.43
C PRO A 46 13.47 2.00 -3.63
N MET A 47 13.52 0.94 -2.82
CA MET A 47 12.49 -0.10 -2.74
C MET A 47 11.70 0.12 -1.46
N HIS A 48 10.39 -0.07 -1.51
CA HIS A 48 9.52 0.01 -0.34
C HIS A 48 9.13 -1.42 0.07
N MET A 49 9.72 -1.92 1.16
CA MET A 49 9.58 -3.32 1.58
C MET A 49 9.89 -3.52 3.07
N GLY A 50 9.20 -4.47 3.70
CA GLY A 50 9.53 -4.96 5.04
C GLY A 50 9.43 -3.94 6.18
N LEU A 51 8.70 -2.83 5.99
CA LEU A 51 8.56 -1.76 6.99
C LEU A 51 7.53 -2.09 8.08
N ASP A 52 6.50 -2.85 7.71
CA ASP A 52 5.28 -3.00 8.52
C ASP A 52 5.17 -4.34 9.21
N ALA A 53 6.06 -5.26 8.86
CA ALA A 53 6.05 -6.61 9.36
C ALA A 53 7.46 -7.22 9.34
N LEU A 54 7.75 -8.00 10.38
CA LEU A 54 8.78 -9.02 10.28
C LEU A 54 8.33 -10.04 9.25
N SER A 55 9.00 -10.03 8.10
CA SER A 55 8.70 -10.92 6.99
C SER A 55 9.88 -11.83 6.70
N CYS A 56 9.64 -13.11 6.48
CA CYS A 56 10.72 -14.09 6.28
C CYS A 56 10.20 -15.37 5.63
N VAL A 57 11.10 -16.11 4.97
CA VAL A 57 10.83 -17.49 4.56
C VAL A 57 11.00 -18.40 5.77
N VAL A 58 10.07 -19.33 5.97
CA VAL A 58 10.11 -20.34 7.04
C VAL A 58 10.09 -21.73 6.41
N THR A 59 10.96 -22.60 6.91
CA THR A 59 11.13 -23.98 6.43
C THR A 59 11.06 -24.94 7.60
N ALA A 60 10.59 -26.18 7.40
CA ALA A 60 10.70 -27.22 8.42
C ALA A 60 11.06 -28.55 7.75
N PRO A 61 11.97 -29.36 8.32
CA PRO A 61 12.18 -30.74 7.87
C PRO A 61 10.85 -31.50 7.92
N GLY A 62 10.47 -32.13 6.81
CA GLY A 62 9.20 -32.86 6.69
C GLY A 62 7.99 -32.02 6.30
N ALA A 63 8.10 -30.68 6.18
CA ALA A 63 7.05 -29.87 5.60
C ALA A 63 6.96 -30.07 4.08
N ALA A 64 5.75 -29.98 3.53
CA ALA A 64 5.52 -30.13 2.09
C ALA A 64 6.18 -29.01 1.26
N SER A 65 6.27 -27.81 1.82
CA SER A 65 6.92 -26.65 1.22
C SER A 65 7.38 -25.66 2.29
N ALA A 66 8.28 -24.76 1.91
CA ALA A 66 8.49 -23.52 2.65
C ALA A 66 7.21 -22.67 2.65
N VAL A 67 7.16 -21.66 3.53
CA VAL A 67 6.13 -20.60 3.51
C VAL A 67 6.80 -19.23 3.63
N PHE A 68 6.13 -18.19 3.15
CA PHE A 68 6.48 -16.81 3.45
C PHE A 68 5.60 -16.31 4.60
N ALA A 69 6.22 -16.02 5.75
CA ALA A 69 5.54 -15.54 6.93
C ALA A 69 5.64 -14.02 7.03
N LYS A 70 4.54 -13.38 7.43
CA LYS A 70 4.44 -11.93 7.66
C LYS A 70 3.80 -11.67 9.02
N ALA A 71 4.60 -11.21 9.98
CA ALA A 71 4.17 -10.85 11.33
C ALA A 71 4.21 -9.33 11.53
N PHE A 72 3.04 -8.67 11.52
CA PHE A 72 2.93 -7.21 11.54
C PHE A 72 3.55 -6.55 12.78
N HIS A 73 4.27 -5.45 12.64
CA HIS A 73 4.68 -4.66 13.81
C HIS A 73 3.45 -4.12 14.56
N ALA A 74 3.58 -3.95 15.87
CA ALA A 74 2.47 -3.46 16.69
C ALA A 74 2.00 -2.09 16.18
N GLY A 75 0.70 -1.97 15.90
CA GLY A 75 0.10 -0.73 15.37
C GLY A 75 0.40 -0.43 13.89
N ALA A 76 1.19 -1.24 13.17
CA ALA A 76 1.57 -0.95 11.78
C ALA A 76 0.40 -1.01 10.78
N LEU A 77 -0.66 -1.73 11.15
CA LEU A 77 -1.89 -1.79 10.36
C LEU A 77 -2.83 -0.63 10.64
N ASP A 78 -2.69 0.13 11.72
CA ASP A 78 -3.64 1.19 12.07
C ASP A 78 -3.78 2.24 10.96
N PRO A 79 -5.00 2.66 10.56
CA PRO A 79 -6.34 2.29 11.09
C PRO A 79 -7.01 1.11 10.37
N PHE A 80 -6.27 0.40 9.54
CA PHE A 80 -6.68 -0.88 8.97
C PHE A 80 -6.64 -1.98 10.03
N THR A 81 -7.21 -3.14 9.67
CA THR A 81 -7.33 -4.27 10.59
C THR A 81 -6.65 -5.50 10.01
N PHE A 82 -6.17 -6.39 10.89
CA PHE A 82 -5.65 -7.68 10.46
C PHE A 82 -6.70 -8.50 9.71
N ALA A 83 -7.97 -8.43 10.12
CA ALA A 83 -9.06 -9.10 9.44
C ALA A 83 -9.24 -8.59 7.99
N GLY A 84 -9.16 -7.26 7.78
CA GLY A 84 -9.19 -6.67 6.44
C GLY A 84 -8.02 -7.08 5.57
N ALA A 85 -6.79 -7.06 6.12
CA ALA A 85 -5.60 -7.53 5.43
C ALA A 85 -5.70 -9.02 5.05
N ALA A 86 -6.17 -9.88 5.97
CA ALA A 86 -6.37 -11.31 5.72
C ALA A 86 -7.46 -11.57 4.66
N GLU A 87 -8.58 -10.84 4.71
CA GLU A 87 -9.64 -10.92 3.69
C GLU A 87 -9.09 -10.57 2.31
N ALA A 88 -8.43 -9.41 2.18
CA ALA A 88 -7.90 -8.93 0.91
C ALA A 88 -6.83 -9.87 0.35
N ALA A 89 -5.87 -10.30 1.19
CA ALA A 89 -4.83 -11.26 0.83
C ALA A 89 -5.41 -12.61 0.36
N GLY A 90 -6.36 -13.17 1.10
CA GLY A 90 -7.00 -14.44 0.76
C GLY A 90 -7.76 -14.37 -0.57
N ARG A 91 -8.49 -13.28 -0.80
CA ARG A 91 -9.24 -13.05 -2.04
C ARG A 91 -8.33 -12.77 -3.24
N ALA A 92 -7.25 -12.02 -3.05
CA ALA A 92 -6.26 -11.76 -4.09
C ALA A 92 -5.55 -13.05 -4.52
N GLY A 93 -5.23 -13.93 -3.55
CA GLY A 93 -4.72 -15.28 -3.82
C GLY A 93 -5.71 -16.15 -4.60
N ALA A 94 -6.98 -16.18 -4.19
CA ALA A 94 -8.03 -16.93 -4.89
C ALA A 94 -8.28 -16.43 -6.32
N ALA A 95 -8.06 -15.13 -6.58
CA ALA A 95 -8.16 -14.52 -7.90
C ALA A 95 -6.90 -14.70 -8.78
N ALA A 96 -5.88 -15.41 -8.29
CA ALA A 96 -4.57 -15.54 -8.93
C ALA A 96 -3.93 -14.18 -9.28
N VAL A 97 -4.12 -13.19 -8.39
CA VAL A 97 -3.47 -11.87 -8.47
C VAL A 97 -2.26 -11.81 -7.53
N ALA A 98 -2.32 -12.53 -6.41
CA ALA A 98 -1.29 -12.57 -5.38
C ALA A 98 -0.88 -14.03 -5.05
N PRO A 99 0.23 -14.26 -4.32
CA PRO A 99 0.50 -15.56 -3.72
C PRO A 99 -0.67 -16.01 -2.85
N ARG A 100 -0.93 -17.32 -2.82
CA ARG A 100 -2.03 -17.87 -2.03
C ARG A 100 -1.76 -17.71 -0.53
N LEU A 101 -2.75 -17.20 0.20
CA LEU A 101 -2.74 -17.22 1.66
C LEU A 101 -3.03 -18.65 2.15
N LEU A 102 -2.12 -19.21 2.93
CA LEU A 102 -2.24 -20.55 3.51
C LEU A 102 -2.98 -20.51 4.84
N GLU A 103 -2.56 -19.62 5.73
CA GLU A 103 -3.12 -19.47 7.08
C GLU A 103 -3.07 -18.01 7.53
N ALA A 104 -4.06 -17.61 8.33
CA ALA A 104 -4.10 -16.32 9.01
C ALA A 104 -4.35 -16.55 10.50
N ASP A 105 -3.37 -16.20 11.33
CA ASP A 105 -3.49 -16.24 12.78
C ASP A 105 -3.89 -14.84 13.27
N ALA A 106 -5.19 -14.65 13.51
CA ALA A 106 -5.73 -13.38 14.00
C ALA A 106 -5.27 -13.04 15.42
N GLN A 107 -4.97 -14.04 16.25
CA GLN A 107 -4.52 -13.82 17.61
C GLN A 107 -3.09 -13.25 17.63
N GLN A 108 -2.21 -13.79 16.78
CA GLN A 108 -0.82 -13.34 16.69
C GLN A 108 -0.61 -12.25 15.61
N GLN A 109 -1.64 -11.96 14.80
CA GLN A 109 -1.58 -11.11 13.61
C GLN A 109 -0.45 -11.52 12.65
N VAL A 110 -0.46 -12.80 12.27
CA VAL A 110 0.51 -13.40 11.35
C VAL A 110 -0.21 -13.96 10.12
N LEU A 111 0.27 -13.62 8.93
CA LEU A 111 -0.15 -14.23 7.67
C LEU A 111 0.93 -15.19 7.16
N LEU A 112 0.54 -16.37 6.73
CA LEU A 112 1.41 -17.36 6.09
C LEU A 112 0.97 -17.54 4.63
N PHE A 113 1.89 -17.32 3.71
CA PHE A 113 1.66 -17.42 2.27
C PHE A 113 2.45 -18.58 1.66
N GLU A 114 1.99 -19.05 0.51
CA GLU A 114 2.87 -19.81 -0.39
C GLU A 114 4.12 -18.96 -0.71
N PRO A 115 5.31 -19.57 -0.73
CA PRO A 115 6.52 -18.85 -1.08
C PRO A 115 6.46 -18.47 -2.57
N ALA A 116 7.17 -17.40 -2.93
CA ALA A 116 7.35 -17.06 -4.34
C ALA A 116 8.02 -18.25 -5.08
N PRO A 117 7.56 -18.60 -6.29
CA PRO A 117 8.20 -19.65 -7.09
C PRO A 117 9.68 -19.37 -7.37
N ASP A 118 10.44 -20.42 -7.67
CA ASP A 118 11.86 -20.28 -8.00
C ASP A 118 12.10 -19.33 -9.17
N GLY A 119 13.07 -18.43 -9.02
CA GLY A 119 13.41 -17.42 -10.03
C GLY A 119 12.49 -16.19 -10.05
N VAL A 120 11.40 -16.19 -9.27
CA VAL A 120 10.57 -14.99 -9.07
C VAL A 120 11.31 -14.00 -8.18
N ARG A 121 11.29 -12.73 -8.56
CA ARG A 121 11.92 -11.64 -7.82
C ARG A 121 11.01 -10.42 -7.76
N MET A 122 11.31 -9.50 -6.84
CA MET A 122 10.69 -8.17 -6.88
C MET A 122 11.08 -7.46 -8.19
N ALA A 123 10.10 -6.81 -8.81
CA ALA A 123 10.29 -5.99 -9.98
C ALA A 123 11.07 -4.72 -9.59
N LEU A 124 11.87 -4.24 -10.54
CA LEU A 124 12.56 -2.96 -10.39
C LEU A 124 11.85 -1.92 -11.25
N ALA A 125 12.04 -0.63 -10.95
CA ALA A 125 11.44 0.45 -11.74
C ALA A 125 11.68 0.29 -13.25
N ARG A 126 12.89 -0.15 -13.65
CA ARG A 126 13.24 -0.41 -15.07
C ARG A 126 12.44 -1.56 -15.71
N ASP A 127 12.00 -2.53 -14.93
CA ASP A 127 11.21 -3.65 -15.46
C ASP A 127 9.81 -3.18 -15.84
N ALA A 128 9.20 -2.35 -14.99
CA ALA A 128 7.86 -1.82 -15.23
C ALA A 128 7.79 -0.77 -16.35
N GLN A 129 8.95 -0.33 -16.87
CA GLN A 129 9.03 0.46 -18.10
C GLN A 129 8.85 -0.39 -19.37
N LYS A 130 9.02 -1.72 -19.29
CA LYS A 130 8.79 -2.62 -20.42
C LYS A 130 7.28 -2.69 -20.71
N PRO A 131 6.81 -2.45 -21.96
CA PRO A 131 5.39 -2.43 -22.28
C PRO A 131 4.63 -3.69 -21.83
N ALA A 132 5.21 -4.88 -22.02
CA ALA A 132 4.60 -6.14 -21.61
C ALA A 132 4.40 -6.25 -20.09
N VAL A 133 5.38 -5.80 -19.29
CA VAL A 133 5.29 -5.83 -17.83
C VAL A 133 4.28 -4.78 -17.34
N LYS A 134 4.31 -3.57 -17.91
CA LYS A 134 3.32 -2.52 -17.63
C LYS A 134 1.89 -3.02 -17.89
N ALA A 135 1.66 -3.64 -19.06
CA ALA A 135 0.38 -4.24 -19.41
C ALA A 135 -0.03 -5.38 -18.46
N ALA A 136 0.91 -6.22 -18.03
CA ALA A 136 0.64 -7.30 -17.07
C ALA A 136 0.22 -6.75 -15.69
N ILE A 137 0.88 -5.69 -15.21
CA ILE A 137 0.50 -4.99 -13.96
C ILE A 137 -0.93 -4.45 -14.09
N VAL A 138 -1.24 -3.71 -15.15
CA VAL A 138 -2.58 -3.15 -15.37
C VAL A 138 -3.63 -4.26 -15.48
N ALA A 139 -3.32 -5.38 -16.14
CA ALA A 139 -4.22 -6.52 -16.23
C ALA A 139 -4.48 -7.18 -14.86
N ALA A 140 -3.47 -7.28 -14.00
CA ALA A 140 -3.64 -7.78 -12.63
C ALA A 140 -4.51 -6.82 -11.80
N LYS A 141 -4.29 -5.50 -11.91
CA LYS A 141 -5.15 -4.48 -11.29
C LYS A 141 -6.60 -4.61 -11.73
N LYS A 142 -6.85 -4.69 -13.03
CA LYS A 142 -8.21 -4.92 -13.58
C LYS A 142 -8.87 -6.18 -13.03
N ARG A 143 -8.11 -7.27 -12.89
CA ARG A 143 -8.63 -8.53 -12.34
C ARG A 143 -9.01 -8.39 -10.87
N TRP A 144 -8.19 -7.68 -10.09
CA TRP A 144 -8.50 -7.34 -8.72
C TRP A 144 -9.72 -6.43 -8.63
N HIS A 145 -9.80 -5.41 -9.49
CA HIS A 145 -10.89 -4.44 -9.49
C HIS A 145 -12.26 -5.01 -9.94
N ARG A 146 -12.30 -6.28 -10.36
CA ARG A 146 -13.55 -6.98 -10.71
C ARG A 146 -14.05 -7.88 -9.58
N GLN A 147 -13.30 -7.98 -8.49
CA GLN A 147 -13.73 -8.73 -7.31
C GLN A 147 -14.87 -7.96 -6.61
N PRO A 148 -15.76 -8.66 -5.87
CA PRO A 148 -16.75 -7.99 -5.02
C PRO A 148 -16.12 -6.97 -4.04
N LEU A 149 -16.91 -6.05 -3.49
CA LEU A 149 -16.39 -5.14 -2.46
C LEU A 149 -15.83 -5.91 -1.25
N LEU A 150 -14.79 -5.36 -0.64
CA LEU A 150 -14.24 -5.84 0.65
C LEU A 150 -15.17 -5.46 1.80
N THR A 151 -15.01 -6.10 2.96
CA THR A 151 -15.70 -5.68 4.20
C THR A 151 -15.23 -4.28 4.66
N CYS A 152 -13.98 -3.93 4.36
CA CYS A 152 -13.39 -2.64 4.73
C CYS A 152 -14.17 -1.46 4.11
N ASP A 153 -14.64 -0.54 4.94
CA ASP A 153 -15.45 0.62 4.54
C ASP A 153 -14.68 1.94 4.54
N LEU A 154 -13.38 1.91 4.90
CA LEU A 154 -12.54 3.10 5.00
C LEU A 154 -12.49 3.87 3.68
N SER A 155 -12.63 5.19 3.78
CA SER A 155 -12.47 6.11 2.64
C SER A 155 -11.04 6.66 2.60
N PRO A 156 -10.37 6.69 1.42
CA PRO A 156 -9.08 7.35 1.25
C PRO A 156 -9.04 8.81 1.74
N PHE A 157 -10.16 9.53 1.59
CA PHE A 157 -10.23 10.93 2.01
C PHE A 157 -10.44 11.08 3.51
N GLU A 158 -11.11 10.12 4.14
CA GLU A 158 -11.21 10.07 5.61
C GLU A 158 -9.88 9.67 6.23
N LEU A 159 -9.16 8.72 5.62
CA LEU A 159 -7.79 8.37 5.98
C LEU A 159 -6.86 9.58 5.88
N ALA A 160 -6.93 10.34 4.78
CA ALA A 160 -6.10 11.53 4.60
C ALA A 160 -6.38 12.57 5.69
N ARG A 161 -7.65 12.78 6.03
CA ARG A 161 -8.05 13.69 7.12
C ARG A 161 -7.55 13.20 8.48
N ASP A 162 -7.68 11.90 8.76
CA ASP A 162 -7.24 11.29 10.02
C ASP A 162 -5.72 11.42 10.20
N TYR A 163 -4.97 11.01 9.18
CA TYR A 163 -3.51 11.11 9.19
C TYR A 163 -3.03 12.54 9.35
N ALA A 164 -3.67 13.50 8.67
CA ALA A 164 -3.33 14.90 8.82
C ALA A 164 -3.57 15.39 10.25
N ALA A 165 -4.72 15.07 10.84
CA ALA A 165 -5.08 15.46 12.20
C ALA A 165 -4.14 14.86 13.26
N ARG A 166 -3.74 13.60 13.08
CA ARG A 166 -2.78 12.91 13.97
C ARG A 166 -1.39 13.51 13.87
N LEU A 167 -0.98 13.94 12.67
CA LEU A 167 0.36 14.46 12.41
C LEU A 167 0.50 15.94 12.82
N GLU A 168 -0.56 16.73 12.74
CA GLU A 168 -0.54 18.18 12.98
C GLU A 168 0.12 18.60 14.32
N PRO A 169 -0.16 17.95 15.48
CA PRO A 169 0.51 18.25 16.74
C PRO A 169 2.03 18.02 16.73
N HIS A 170 2.51 17.14 15.84
CA HIS A 170 3.93 16.82 15.67
C HIS A 170 4.63 17.76 14.68
N LEU A 171 3.90 18.55 13.90
CA LEU A 171 4.48 19.55 12.99
C LEU A 171 4.54 20.95 13.60
N ALA A 172 3.90 21.16 14.76
CA ALA A 172 3.88 22.43 15.45
C ALA A 172 5.28 22.82 15.99
N PRO A 173 5.71 24.09 15.86
CA PRO A 173 6.94 24.57 16.48
C PRO A 173 6.93 24.34 17.99
N GLY A 174 7.99 23.75 18.53
CA GLY A 174 8.13 23.49 19.97
C GLY A 174 7.51 22.19 20.46
N SER A 175 6.97 21.34 19.57
CA SER A 175 6.54 19.99 19.94
C SER A 175 7.71 19.13 20.43
N ALA A 176 7.51 18.37 21.52
CA ALA A 176 8.53 17.45 22.05
C ALA A 176 8.85 16.31 21.06
N THR A 177 7.94 16.02 20.15
CA THR A 177 8.04 15.03 19.08
C THR A 177 7.99 15.71 17.71
N ALA A 178 8.59 16.92 17.63
CA ALA A 178 8.61 17.71 16.40
C ALA A 178 9.23 16.92 15.24
N LEU A 179 8.43 16.71 14.20
CA LEU A 179 8.85 16.08 12.96
C LEU A 179 9.10 17.14 11.89
N PRO A 180 10.13 16.99 11.06
CA PRO A 180 10.34 17.92 9.96
C PRO A 180 9.31 17.65 8.86
N TYR A 181 8.69 18.72 8.34
CA TYR A 181 7.91 18.68 7.11
C TYR A 181 8.74 19.29 5.97
N LYS A 182 8.74 18.63 4.81
CA LYS A 182 9.45 19.07 3.60
C LYS A 182 8.50 19.04 2.41
N GLY A 183 7.87 20.19 2.15
CA GLY A 183 7.08 20.44 0.94
C GLY A 183 7.24 21.90 0.53
N THR A 184 6.95 22.22 -0.73
CA THR A 184 6.96 23.62 -1.21
C THR A 184 5.65 24.35 -0.87
N VAL A 185 4.60 23.60 -0.55
CA VAL A 185 3.32 24.11 -0.03
C VAL A 185 3.26 23.83 1.48
N PRO A 186 2.83 24.78 2.34
CA PRO A 186 2.66 24.52 3.77
C PRO A 186 1.71 23.33 4.02
N PHE A 187 2.00 22.51 5.02
CA PHE A 187 1.22 21.29 5.30
C PHE A 187 -0.29 21.55 5.39
N ALA A 188 -0.70 22.58 6.15
CA ALA A 188 -2.12 22.96 6.26
C ALA A 188 -2.75 23.30 4.89
N GLY A 189 -2.01 24.02 4.03
CA GLY A 189 -2.47 24.35 2.68
C GLY A 189 -2.57 23.11 1.78
N LEU A 190 -1.62 22.18 1.89
CA LEU A 190 -1.69 20.91 1.18
C LEU A 190 -2.90 20.08 1.64
N THR A 191 -3.13 19.98 2.95
CA THR A 191 -4.31 19.32 3.54
C THR A 191 -5.63 19.93 3.04
N GLU A 192 -5.72 21.25 2.93
CA GLU A 192 -6.91 21.92 2.38
C GLU A 192 -7.16 21.50 0.92
N TRP A 193 -6.11 21.46 0.10
CA TRP A 193 -6.22 21.00 -1.29
C TRP A 193 -6.64 19.54 -1.39
N ILE A 194 -6.08 18.65 -0.56
CA ILE A 194 -6.53 17.26 -0.48
C ILE A 194 -8.01 17.18 -0.13
N GLY A 195 -8.49 18.02 0.80
CA GLY A 195 -9.91 18.12 1.11
C GLY A 195 -10.78 18.54 -0.08
N ARG A 196 -10.35 19.52 -0.86
CA ARG A 196 -11.05 19.98 -2.07
C ARG A 196 -11.09 18.92 -3.16
N ILE A 197 -9.96 18.26 -3.41
CA ILE A 197 -9.86 17.15 -4.37
C ILE A 197 -10.79 16.01 -3.95
N GLY A 198 -10.78 15.63 -2.66
CA GLY A 198 -11.65 14.58 -2.15
C GLY A 198 -13.14 14.92 -2.24
N ALA A 199 -13.51 16.18 -2.00
CA ALA A 199 -14.88 16.65 -2.17
C ALA A 199 -15.34 16.55 -3.64
N ALA A 200 -14.49 16.97 -4.59
CA ALA A 200 -14.80 16.89 -6.02
C ALA A 200 -14.97 15.44 -6.50
N LEU A 201 -14.01 14.56 -6.15
CA LEU A 201 -14.07 13.14 -6.50
C LEU A 201 -15.28 12.43 -5.88
N SER A 202 -15.67 12.81 -4.66
CA SER A 202 -16.87 12.26 -4.01
C SER A 202 -18.16 12.75 -4.70
N ALA A 203 -18.21 14.02 -5.12
CA ALA A 203 -19.36 14.61 -5.80
C ALA A 203 -19.56 14.06 -7.22
N ALA A 204 -18.47 13.70 -7.92
CA ALA A 204 -18.53 13.11 -9.26
C ALA A 204 -19.27 11.76 -9.30
N GLY A 205 -19.34 11.04 -8.17
CA GLY A 205 -19.98 9.72 -8.08
C GLY A 205 -19.15 8.65 -8.81
N VAL A 206 -18.37 7.89 -8.04
CA VAL A 206 -17.44 6.90 -8.60
C VAL A 206 -17.92 5.47 -8.34
N ASP A 207 -17.79 4.61 -9.35
CA ASP A 207 -17.94 3.17 -9.16
C ASP A 207 -16.81 2.67 -8.25
N ARG A 208 -17.21 2.10 -7.11
CA ARG A 208 -16.26 1.60 -6.11
C ARG A 208 -15.86 0.16 -6.44
N THR A 209 -14.59 -0.12 -6.24
CA THR A 209 -13.99 -1.44 -6.37
C THR A 209 -13.03 -1.69 -5.20
N PRO A 210 -12.74 -2.95 -4.84
CA PRO A 210 -11.52 -3.23 -4.08
C PRO A 210 -10.29 -2.67 -4.81
N LEU A 211 -9.49 -1.90 -4.09
CA LEU A 211 -8.17 -1.40 -4.48
C LEU A 211 -7.09 -2.26 -3.87
N HIS A 212 -5.91 -2.29 -4.47
CA HIS A 212 -4.74 -2.92 -3.85
C HIS A 212 -4.26 -2.12 -2.65
N GLY A 213 -4.27 -0.78 -2.76
CA GLY A 213 -3.87 0.13 -1.69
C GLY A 213 -2.37 0.41 -1.61
N GLU A 214 -1.51 -0.47 -2.16
CA GLU A 214 -0.05 -0.32 -2.08
C GLU A 214 0.63 -0.47 -3.45
N ASN A 215 0.59 0.60 -4.26
CA ASN A 215 0.85 0.58 -5.70
C ASN A 215 2.32 0.77 -6.13
N THR A 216 3.29 0.63 -5.23
CA THR A 216 4.70 0.75 -5.59
C THR A 216 5.18 -0.43 -6.44
N VAL A 217 6.13 -0.18 -7.34
CA VAL A 217 6.73 -1.24 -8.19
C VAL A 217 7.38 -2.36 -7.37
N SER A 218 7.86 -2.07 -6.16
CA SER A 218 8.42 -3.10 -5.28
C SER A 218 7.40 -4.16 -4.86
N ASN A 219 6.10 -3.85 -4.92
CA ASN A 219 5.02 -4.79 -4.61
C ASN A 219 4.59 -5.64 -5.83
N VAL A 220 5.39 -5.64 -6.89
CA VAL A 220 5.22 -6.53 -8.04
C VAL A 220 6.30 -7.60 -8.00
N LEU A 221 5.90 -8.86 -7.87
CA LEU A 221 6.75 -10.01 -8.13
C LEU A 221 6.73 -10.32 -9.63
N LEU A 222 7.90 -10.55 -10.21
CA LEU A 222 8.12 -10.79 -11.63
C LEU A 222 8.88 -12.09 -11.82
N ASP A 223 8.31 -12.98 -12.63
CA ASP A 223 8.97 -14.22 -13.03
C ASP A 223 9.88 -14.01 -14.26
N PRO A 224 10.76 -14.98 -14.60
CA PRO A 224 11.62 -14.90 -15.78
C PRO A 224 10.87 -14.89 -17.12
N GLY A 225 9.63 -15.39 -17.16
CA GLY A 225 8.75 -15.44 -18.34
C GLY A 225 7.94 -14.15 -18.57
N GLY A 226 7.96 -13.20 -17.63
CA GLY A 226 7.19 -11.96 -17.69
C GLY A 226 5.82 -12.01 -16.99
N ALA A 227 5.44 -13.11 -16.36
CA ALA A 227 4.26 -13.16 -15.51
C ALA A 227 4.52 -12.43 -14.19
N ILE A 228 3.46 -11.87 -13.61
CA ILE A 228 3.54 -11.10 -12.39
C ILE A 228 2.53 -11.54 -11.34
N LEU A 229 2.88 -11.32 -10.08
CA LEU A 229 1.98 -11.35 -8.94
C LEU A 229 2.11 -10.04 -8.16
N LEU A 230 1.02 -9.56 -7.58
CA LEU A 230 1.02 -8.44 -6.64
C LEU A 230 1.16 -8.97 -5.21
N VAL A 231 1.81 -8.21 -4.34
CA VAL A 231 1.92 -8.50 -2.90
C VAL A 231 1.48 -7.31 -2.06
N ASP A 232 1.33 -7.50 -0.75
CA ASP A 232 0.97 -6.45 0.21
C ASP A 232 -0.40 -5.79 -0.06
N PHE A 233 -1.46 -6.55 0.20
CA PHE A 233 -2.86 -6.09 0.16
C PHE A 233 -3.34 -5.60 1.54
N ASP A 234 -2.42 -5.21 2.42
CA ASP A 234 -2.73 -4.95 3.82
C ASP A 234 -3.62 -3.71 4.02
N ARG A 235 -3.51 -2.76 3.09
CA ARG A 235 -4.22 -1.48 3.08
C ARG A 235 -5.29 -1.40 2.00
N ALA A 236 -5.80 -2.55 1.57
CA ALA A 236 -6.87 -2.62 0.59
C ALA A 236 -8.17 -2.00 1.13
N VAL A 237 -8.77 -1.13 0.33
CA VAL A 237 -10.05 -0.44 0.62
C VAL A 237 -10.95 -0.47 -0.60
N ASN A 238 -12.21 -0.04 -0.44
CA ASN A 238 -13.14 0.12 -1.55
C ASN A 238 -13.23 1.58 -1.99
N ALA A 239 -12.70 1.92 -3.16
CA ALA A 239 -12.80 3.26 -3.74
C ALA A 239 -12.71 3.24 -5.28
N ASP A 240 -12.53 4.40 -5.88
CA ASP A 240 -12.35 4.56 -7.32
C ASP A 240 -11.15 3.74 -7.86
N PRO A 241 -11.30 2.90 -8.90
CA PRO A 241 -10.19 2.17 -9.51
C PRO A 241 -9.04 3.07 -10.01
N LEU A 242 -9.34 4.33 -10.37
CA LEU A 242 -8.35 5.28 -10.85
C LEU A 242 -7.38 5.72 -9.74
N TYR A 243 -7.68 5.43 -8.48
CA TYR A 243 -6.72 5.62 -7.41
C TYR A 243 -5.51 4.69 -7.57
N ASP A 244 -5.74 3.38 -7.75
CA ASP A 244 -4.63 2.44 -7.97
C ASP A 244 -3.77 2.83 -9.19
N LEU A 245 -4.40 3.32 -10.28
CA LEU A 245 -3.66 3.82 -11.44
C LEU A 245 -2.93 5.14 -11.17
N GLY A 246 -3.53 6.05 -10.41
CA GLY A 246 -2.93 7.32 -10.01
C GLY A 246 -1.66 7.09 -9.20
N ALA A 247 -1.74 6.22 -8.19
CA ALA A 247 -0.62 5.81 -7.38
C ALA A 247 0.46 5.09 -8.20
N LEU A 248 0.07 4.16 -9.09
CA LEU A 248 1.01 3.47 -9.98
C LEU A 248 1.73 4.43 -10.94
N SER A 249 1.03 5.45 -11.44
CA SER A 249 1.58 6.42 -12.38
C SER A 249 2.76 7.21 -11.81
N LEU A 250 2.85 7.34 -10.49
CA LEU A 250 3.93 8.06 -9.80
C LEU A 250 5.29 7.37 -9.99
N ASP A 251 5.30 6.05 -10.16
CA ASP A 251 6.51 5.26 -10.40
C ASP A 251 6.70 4.96 -11.90
N LEU A 252 5.62 4.88 -12.67
CA LEU A 252 5.66 4.41 -14.06
C LEU A 252 5.72 5.52 -15.13
N CYS A 253 5.20 6.71 -14.84
CA CYS A 253 4.96 7.74 -15.85
C CYS A 253 5.76 9.01 -15.54
N ARG A 254 6.46 9.53 -16.55
CA ARG A 254 7.12 10.83 -16.56
C ARG A 254 6.32 11.86 -17.35
N THR A 255 5.59 11.45 -18.39
CA THR A 255 4.83 12.37 -19.26
C THR A 255 3.32 12.22 -19.13
N GLU A 256 2.55 13.17 -19.69
CA GLU A 256 1.08 13.07 -19.71
C GLU A 256 0.61 11.98 -20.67
N GLU A 257 1.31 11.78 -21.78
CA GLU A 257 1.06 10.72 -22.76
C GLU A 257 1.19 9.35 -22.11
N GLU A 258 2.24 9.10 -21.32
CA GLU A 258 2.40 7.83 -20.59
C GLU A 258 1.28 7.59 -19.56
N ARG A 259 0.68 8.66 -18.99
CA ARG A 259 -0.48 8.53 -18.10
C ARG A 259 -1.75 8.25 -18.90
N MET A 260 -1.93 8.87 -20.06
CA MET A 260 -3.03 8.56 -20.96
C MET A 260 -2.93 7.12 -21.48
N GLU A 261 -1.73 6.63 -21.81
CA GLU A 261 -1.50 5.22 -22.15
C GLU A 261 -1.92 4.29 -20.99
N LEU A 262 -1.63 4.66 -19.74
CA LEU A 262 -2.05 3.88 -18.57
C LEU A 262 -3.58 3.83 -18.44
N VAL A 263 -4.25 4.97 -18.69
CA VAL A 263 -5.72 5.03 -18.78
C VAL A 263 -6.22 4.14 -19.91
N GLU A 264 -5.64 4.21 -21.10
CA GLU A 264 -6.07 3.41 -22.25
C GLU A 264 -5.87 1.90 -22.00
N MET A 265 -4.75 1.49 -21.39
CA MET A 265 -4.54 0.10 -20.97
C MET A 265 -5.62 -0.37 -19.99
N TYR A 266 -6.18 0.53 -19.18
CA TYR A 266 -7.22 0.21 -18.19
C TYR A 266 -8.67 0.38 -18.72
N ASP A 267 -9.01 1.43 -19.44
CA ASP A 267 -10.38 1.63 -19.93
C ASP A 267 -10.61 0.94 -21.29
N GLY A 268 -9.54 0.67 -22.03
CA GLY A 268 -9.58 0.19 -23.42
C GLY A 268 -9.68 1.32 -24.45
N ARG A 269 -9.70 2.58 -24.01
CA ARG A 269 -9.66 3.78 -24.85
C ARG A 269 -9.05 4.95 -24.06
N PRO A 270 -8.49 5.97 -24.74
CA PRO A 270 -8.11 7.21 -24.06
C PRO A 270 -9.36 7.93 -23.53
N ASP A 271 -9.29 8.41 -22.29
CA ASP A 271 -10.38 9.16 -21.66
C ASP A 271 -9.82 10.29 -20.77
N ALA A 272 -10.18 11.53 -21.10
CA ALA A 272 -9.67 12.72 -20.43
C ALA A 272 -10.20 12.90 -19.01
N ALA A 273 -11.42 12.42 -18.72
CA ALA A 273 -12.01 12.50 -17.38
C ALA A 273 -11.35 11.46 -16.46
N LEU A 274 -11.08 10.27 -16.96
CA LEU A 274 -10.32 9.25 -16.22
C LEU A 274 -8.88 9.67 -15.98
N LEU A 275 -8.24 10.33 -16.96
CA LEU A 275 -6.91 10.93 -16.78
C LEU A 275 -6.93 12.01 -15.69
N ALA A 276 -7.98 12.83 -15.63
CA ALA A 276 -8.13 13.83 -14.57
C ALA A 276 -8.24 13.18 -13.18
N ARG A 277 -9.10 12.16 -13.03
CA ARG A 277 -9.22 11.38 -11.78
C ARG A 277 -7.88 10.78 -11.37
N LEU A 278 -7.18 10.11 -12.30
CA LEU A 278 -5.85 9.53 -12.09
C LEU A 278 -4.86 10.56 -11.52
N LYS A 279 -4.75 11.72 -12.16
CA LYS A 279 -3.83 12.80 -11.74
C LYS A 279 -4.19 13.34 -10.35
N LEU A 280 -5.46 13.49 -10.04
CA LEU A 280 -5.94 13.93 -8.73
C LEU A 280 -5.60 12.90 -7.64
N TYR A 281 -5.85 11.62 -7.90
CA TYR A 281 -5.49 10.54 -6.97
C TYR A 281 -3.99 10.39 -6.77
N ALA A 282 -3.16 10.68 -7.79
CA ALA A 282 -1.71 10.68 -7.63
C ALA A 282 -1.24 11.69 -6.57
N ILE A 283 -1.89 12.86 -6.46
CA ILE A 283 -1.59 13.86 -5.41
C ILE A 283 -2.04 13.33 -4.03
N VAL A 284 -3.23 12.72 -3.97
CA VAL A 284 -3.79 12.14 -2.74
C VAL A 284 -2.93 10.99 -2.21
N ASP A 285 -2.42 10.13 -3.10
CA ASP A 285 -1.52 9.03 -2.76
C ASP A 285 -0.24 9.52 -2.09
N ASP A 286 0.44 10.48 -2.72
CA ASP A 286 1.68 11.02 -2.18
C ASP A 286 1.46 11.72 -0.83
N PHE A 287 0.33 12.42 -0.66
CA PHE A 287 -0.01 12.98 0.65
C PHE A 287 -0.20 11.89 1.71
N LEU A 288 -1.00 10.85 1.41
CA LEU A 288 -1.28 9.76 2.33
C LEU A 288 0.01 9.03 2.75
N TRP A 289 0.86 8.66 1.79
CA TRP A 289 2.13 7.98 2.07
C TRP A 289 3.16 8.88 2.77
N GLY A 290 3.13 10.19 2.51
CA GLY A 290 3.92 11.17 3.24
C GLY A 290 3.52 11.23 4.72
N CYS A 291 2.22 11.33 5.00
CA CYS A 291 1.72 11.34 6.37
C CYS A 291 1.96 10.00 7.07
N TRP A 292 1.65 8.89 6.40
CA TRP A 292 1.89 7.55 6.92
C TRP A 292 3.34 7.35 7.34
N ALA A 293 4.31 7.80 6.54
CA ALA A 293 5.72 7.61 6.87
C ALA A 293 6.17 8.43 8.08
N LEU A 294 5.64 9.65 8.24
CA LEU A 294 5.90 10.43 9.45
C LEU A 294 5.22 9.84 10.69
N LEU A 295 4.04 9.24 10.55
CA LEU A 295 3.39 8.51 11.65
C LEU A 295 4.14 7.19 11.98
N ALA A 296 4.68 6.52 10.98
CA ALA A 296 5.52 5.34 11.14
C ALA A 296 6.83 5.67 11.88
N GLU A 297 7.44 6.82 11.62
CA GLU A 297 8.63 7.31 12.36
C GLU A 297 8.35 7.48 13.87
N LEU A 298 7.09 7.76 14.25
CA LEU A 298 6.68 7.87 15.65
C LEU A 298 6.39 6.51 16.30
N ASN A 299 6.30 5.43 15.52
CA ASN A 299 5.97 4.10 16.02
C ASN A 299 7.25 3.35 16.46
N PRO A 300 7.47 3.12 17.77
CA PRO A 300 8.68 2.44 18.25
C PRO A 300 8.79 0.97 17.83
N ALA A 301 7.70 0.37 17.36
CA ALA A 301 7.71 -0.99 16.82
C ALA A 301 8.19 -1.05 15.36
N MET A 302 8.18 0.07 14.64
CA MET A 302 8.59 0.19 13.24
C MET A 302 9.96 0.88 13.17
N ASN A 303 11.04 0.10 13.04
CA ASN A 303 12.41 0.63 13.08
C ASN A 303 13.08 0.63 11.72
N GLY A 304 12.34 0.99 10.67
CA GLY A 304 12.87 1.09 9.31
C GLY A 304 13.75 2.34 9.11
N PRO A 305 14.89 2.25 8.42
CA PRO A 305 15.67 3.43 8.09
C PRO A 305 14.91 4.33 7.09
N GLU A 306 15.11 5.64 7.22
CA GLU A 306 14.77 6.66 6.22
C GLU A 306 13.28 7.03 6.03
N PHE A 307 12.36 6.80 6.99
CA PHE A 307 10.96 7.25 6.83
C PHE A 307 10.85 8.75 6.56
N PHE A 308 11.65 9.58 7.23
CA PHE A 308 11.68 11.03 6.97
C PHE A 308 12.05 11.37 5.52
N LYS A 309 13.03 10.65 4.93
CA LYS A 309 13.46 10.85 3.55
C LYS A 309 12.35 10.42 2.58
N TYR A 310 11.71 9.29 2.84
CA TYR A 310 10.56 8.82 2.07
C TYR A 310 9.41 9.82 2.14
N ALA A 311 9.03 10.27 3.34
CA ALA A 311 8.00 11.29 3.54
C ALA A 311 8.32 12.59 2.81
N SER A 312 9.58 13.06 2.89
CA SER A 312 10.04 14.27 2.20
C SER A 312 9.87 14.16 0.68
N ASN A 313 10.24 13.00 0.09
CA ASN A 313 10.05 12.78 -1.34
C ASN A 313 8.56 12.80 -1.73
N ARG A 314 7.72 12.13 -0.94
CA ARG A 314 6.26 12.09 -1.14
C ARG A 314 5.64 13.48 -1.07
N PHE A 315 5.90 14.27 -0.03
CA PHE A 315 5.36 15.63 0.11
C PHE A 315 5.87 16.62 -0.95
N LEU A 316 7.15 16.53 -1.33
CA LEU A 316 7.70 17.33 -2.43
C LEU A 316 7.00 17.00 -3.76
N ARG A 317 6.77 15.72 -4.05
CA ARG A 317 6.09 15.28 -5.28
C ARG A 317 4.61 15.64 -5.28
N ALA A 318 3.91 15.51 -4.15
CA ALA A 318 2.54 16.00 -3.99
C ALA A 318 2.45 17.51 -4.25
N SER A 319 3.34 18.30 -3.64
CA SER A 319 3.38 19.76 -3.82
C SER A 319 3.71 20.16 -5.26
N HIS A 320 4.63 19.43 -5.91
CA HIS A 320 4.96 19.63 -7.32
C HIS A 320 3.77 19.34 -8.23
N ASN A 321 3.13 18.18 -8.06
CA ASN A 321 1.99 17.78 -8.89
C ASN A 321 0.79 18.71 -8.69
N LEU A 322 0.57 19.23 -7.47
CA LEU A 322 -0.46 20.24 -7.22
C LEU A 322 -0.27 21.49 -8.10
N GLY A 323 0.97 21.95 -8.26
CA GLY A 323 1.29 23.08 -9.15
C GLY A 323 1.31 22.71 -10.63
N ALA A 324 1.77 21.51 -10.98
CA ALA A 324 1.95 21.08 -12.37
C ALA A 324 0.64 20.63 -13.05
N PHE A 325 -0.35 20.13 -12.30
CA PHE A 325 -1.51 19.45 -12.87
C PHE A 325 -2.71 20.35 -13.20
N ASP A 326 -2.64 21.66 -12.97
CA ASP A 326 -3.81 22.57 -13.04
C ASP A 326 -5.04 21.95 -12.38
N VAL A 327 -4.95 21.77 -11.07
CA VAL A 327 -5.95 21.04 -10.25
C VAL A 327 -7.35 21.62 -10.40
N ALA A 328 -7.47 22.95 -10.58
CA ALA A 328 -8.75 23.59 -10.80
C ALA A 328 -9.41 23.12 -12.11
N LEU A 329 -8.63 23.04 -13.19
CA LEU A 329 -9.10 22.49 -14.46
C LEU A 329 -9.45 21.00 -14.35
N LEU A 330 -8.63 20.21 -13.64
CA LEU A 330 -8.92 18.78 -13.45
C LEU A 330 -10.22 18.55 -12.69
N VAL A 331 -10.47 19.33 -11.64
CA VAL A 331 -11.72 19.28 -10.88
C VAL A 331 -12.93 19.60 -11.77
N GLY A 332 -12.80 20.50 -12.74
CA GLY A 332 -13.88 20.79 -13.70
C GLY A 332 -14.08 19.74 -14.79
N LYS A 333 -13.18 18.76 -14.93
CA LYS A 333 -13.23 17.67 -15.93
C LYS A 333 -13.82 16.37 -15.41
N ILE A 334 -14.01 16.27 -14.10
CA ILE A 334 -14.58 15.10 -13.40
C ILE A 334 -16.02 15.38 -13.00
#